data_AF-A0A2E0ANA3-F1
#
_entry.id   AF-A0A2E0ANA3-F1
#
_cell.length_a   1.000
_cell.length_b   1.000
_cell.length_c   1.000
_cell.angle_alpha   90.00
_cell.angle_beta   90.00
_cell.angle_gamma   90.00
#
_symmetry.space_group_name_H-M   'P 1'
#
loop_
_entity.id
_entity.type
_entity.pdbx_description
1 polymer ?
#
loop_
_entity_poly.entity_id
_entity_poly.type
_entity_poly.pdbx_seq_one_letter_code
_entity_poly.pdbx_strand_id
1 'polypeptide(L)'
;MDLLVLIAKAADVCLKPWSHAVVPIDPSAPAEVDDLNVRIECRDGDGQRHADRDIDLEIYRSGEEINLMLSWWDQPDRPMLWHGRHPVWMDGESGQRCSAPQDAAPLEALGRRLRSLVQPG
;
A
#
# COMPACT_ATOMS: atom_id res chain seq x y z
N MET A 1 18.61 -5.42 -2.24
CA MET A 1 17.58 -5.23 -3.29
C MET A 1 16.79 -4.01 -2.89
N ASP A 2 16.53 -3.10 -3.82
CA ASP A 2 15.84 -1.83 -3.55
C ASP A 2 14.42 -2.10 -2.99
N LEU A 3 14.06 -1.42 -1.89
CA LEU A 3 12.77 -1.55 -1.21
C LEU A 3 11.61 -1.25 -2.17
N LEU A 4 11.73 -0.22 -3.01
CA LEU A 4 10.66 0.16 -3.94
C LEU A 4 10.41 -0.95 -4.97
N VAL A 5 11.47 -1.63 -5.41
CA VAL A 5 11.36 -2.80 -6.31
C VAL A 5 10.70 -3.98 -5.61
N LEU A 6 10.93 -4.18 -4.30
CA LEU A 6 10.26 -5.22 -3.52
C LEU A 6 8.76 -4.92 -3.35
N ILE A 7 8.40 -3.67 -3.11
CA ILE A 7 7.02 -3.21 -3.02
C ILE A 7 6.30 -3.45 -4.36
N ALA A 8 6.91 -3.04 -5.49
CA ALA A 8 6.35 -3.28 -6.83
C ALA A 8 6.08 -4.76 -7.09
N LYS A 9 7.06 -5.63 -6.78
CA LYS A 9 6.91 -7.09 -6.92
C LYS A 9 5.85 -7.68 -5.99
N ALA A 10 5.64 -7.09 -4.82
CA ALA A 10 4.57 -7.51 -3.93
C ALA A 10 3.20 -7.16 -4.55
N ALA A 11 3.06 -5.94 -5.08
CA ALA A 11 1.86 -5.49 -5.78
C ALA A 11 1.55 -6.37 -7.01
N ASP A 12 2.53 -6.66 -7.88
CA ASP A 12 2.32 -7.51 -9.06
C ASP A 12 1.79 -8.92 -8.74
N VAL A 13 2.21 -9.47 -7.59
CA VAL A 13 1.78 -10.81 -7.16
C VAL A 13 0.37 -10.77 -6.58
N CYS A 14 0.03 -9.71 -5.84
CA CYS A 14 -1.22 -9.60 -5.09
C CYS A 14 -2.37 -8.99 -5.90
N LEU A 15 -2.06 -8.05 -6.80
CA LEU A 15 -3.01 -7.24 -7.55
C LEU A 15 -3.05 -7.68 -9.02
N LYS A 16 -3.17 -8.98 -9.28
CA LYS A 16 -3.28 -9.49 -10.66
C LYS A 16 -4.56 -8.97 -11.34
N PRO A 17 -4.55 -8.75 -12.66
CA PRO A 17 -3.48 -9.04 -13.62
C PRO A 17 -2.48 -7.89 -13.86
N TRP A 18 -2.45 -6.90 -12.97
CA TRP A 18 -1.75 -5.63 -13.19
C TRP A 18 -0.24 -5.71 -12.92
N SER A 19 0.50 -4.81 -13.55
CA SER A 19 1.92 -4.54 -13.28
C SER A 19 2.08 -3.18 -12.62
N HIS A 20 3.08 -3.02 -11.75
CA HIS A 20 3.18 -1.82 -10.91
C HIS A 20 4.56 -1.17 -10.96
N ALA A 21 4.56 0.16 -10.96
CA ALA A 21 5.72 0.97 -10.61
C ALA A 21 5.50 1.58 -9.22
N VAL A 22 6.58 1.91 -8.51
CA VAL A 22 6.50 2.57 -7.19
C VAL A 22 7.28 3.86 -7.27
N VAL A 23 6.62 4.97 -6.96
CA VAL A 23 7.19 6.32 -7.04
C VAL A 23 7.04 7.03 -5.69
N PRO A 24 8.06 7.76 -5.20
CA PRO A 24 7.91 8.61 -4.02
C PRO A 24 6.84 9.68 -4.24
N ILE A 25 6.00 9.92 -3.22
CA ILE A 25 5.04 11.04 -3.24
C ILE A 25 5.79 12.36 -3.08
N ASP A 26 6.74 12.42 -2.14
CA ASP A 26 7.69 13.50 -2.00
C ASP A 26 9.10 13.02 -2.40
N PRO A 27 9.62 13.40 -3.58
CA PRO A 27 10.96 13.02 -4.02
C PRO A 27 12.10 13.60 -3.16
N SER A 28 11.81 14.60 -2.34
CA SER A 28 12.78 15.24 -1.44
C SER A 28 12.87 14.58 -0.07
N ALA A 29 11.87 13.78 0.30
CA ALA A 29 11.86 13.03 1.55
C ALA A 29 12.79 11.81 1.47
N PRO A 30 13.52 11.48 2.54
CA PRO A 30 14.25 10.22 2.64
C PRO A 30 13.30 9.02 2.46
N ALA A 31 13.68 8.05 1.64
CA ALA A 31 12.95 6.78 1.51
C ALA A 31 13.45 5.77 2.56
N GLU A 32 13.12 6.03 3.83
CA GLU A 32 13.47 5.14 4.94
C GLU A 32 12.36 4.11 5.19
N VAL A 33 12.70 2.90 5.63
CA VAL A 33 11.72 1.81 5.76
C VAL A 33 10.62 2.15 6.78
N ASP A 34 10.93 2.97 7.76
CA ASP A 34 10.03 3.37 8.84
C ASP A 34 9.48 4.79 8.71
N ASP A 35 9.74 5.45 7.59
CA ASP A 35 9.12 6.71 7.15
C ASP A 35 9.12 6.75 5.61
N LEU A 36 8.11 6.12 5.01
CA LEU A 36 7.98 5.98 3.56
C LEU A 36 6.59 6.36 3.08
N ASN A 37 6.53 7.28 2.12
CA ASN A 37 5.31 7.67 1.43
C ASN A 37 5.48 7.51 -0.08
N VAL A 38 4.83 6.51 -0.65
CA VAL A 38 4.95 6.15 -2.07
C VAL A 38 3.60 5.86 -2.70
N ARG A 39 3.50 6.13 -4.00
CA ARG A 39 2.38 5.70 -4.83
C ARG A 39 2.76 4.45 -5.62
N ILE A 40 1.91 3.44 -5.56
CA ILE A 40 1.97 2.22 -6.36
C ILE A 40 1.13 2.45 -7.61
N GLU A 41 1.81 2.72 -8.72
CA GLU A 41 1.23 3.06 -10.01
C GLU A 41 0.83 1.82 -10.82
N CYS A 42 -0.44 1.65 -11.12
CA CYS A 42 -0.98 0.52 -11.86
C CYS A 42 -0.85 0.65 -13.38
N ARG A 43 -0.46 -0.44 -14.04
CA ARG A 43 -0.43 -0.59 -15.50
C ARG A 43 -1.02 -1.92 -15.95
N ASP A 44 -1.59 -1.96 -17.14
CA ASP A 44 -1.98 -3.21 -17.78
C ASP A 44 -0.80 -3.93 -18.46
N GLY A 45 -1.09 -5.07 -19.10
CA GLY A 45 -0.11 -5.88 -19.81
C GLY A 45 0.54 -5.19 -21.01
N ASP A 46 -0.07 -4.13 -21.54
CA ASP A 46 0.47 -3.31 -22.63
C ASP A 46 1.25 -2.09 -22.08
N GLY A 47 1.29 -1.92 -20.76
CA GLY A 47 2.00 -0.83 -20.07
C GLY A 47 1.21 0.46 -19.94
N GLN A 48 -0.07 0.48 -20.32
CA GLN A 48 -0.95 1.64 -20.21
C GLN A 48 -1.27 1.92 -18.75
N ARG A 49 -1.31 3.20 -18.34
CA ARG A 49 -1.63 3.61 -16.97
C ARG A 49 -3.12 3.50 -16.66
N HIS A 50 -3.44 2.97 -15.48
CA HIS A 50 -4.79 2.88 -14.90
C HIS A 50 -4.79 3.57 -13.53
N ALA A 51 -4.91 4.90 -13.52
CA ALA A 51 -4.75 5.72 -12.31
C ALA A 51 -5.86 5.49 -11.26
N ASP A 52 -7.04 5.04 -11.68
CA ASP A 52 -8.16 4.63 -10.81
C ASP A 52 -7.82 3.40 -9.94
N ARG A 53 -6.72 2.71 -10.26
CA ARG A 53 -6.21 1.54 -9.55
C ARG A 53 -4.93 1.81 -8.78
N ASP A 54 -4.46 3.06 -8.75
CA ASP A 54 -3.30 3.43 -7.96
C ASP A 54 -3.60 3.31 -6.47
N ILE A 55 -2.58 2.89 -5.73
CA ILE A 55 -2.63 2.72 -4.29
C ILE A 55 -1.58 3.61 -3.65
N ASP A 56 -1.99 4.39 -2.66
CA ASP A 56 -1.05 5.07 -1.77
C ASP A 56 -0.62 4.11 -0.68
N LEU A 57 0.69 4.05 -0.46
CA LEU A 57 1.32 3.30 0.61
C LEU A 57 2.07 4.28 1.52
N GLU A 58 1.62 4.34 2.76
CA GLU A 58 2.34 4.98 3.84
C GLU A 58 2.90 3.89 4.77
N ILE A 59 4.17 4.03 5.17
CA ILE A 59 4.83 3.20 6.17
C ILE A 59 5.42 4.13 7.22
N TYR A 60 5.12 3.86 8.48
CA TYR A 60 5.58 4.68 9.59
C TYR A 60 5.86 3.85 10.84
N ARG A 61 6.81 4.31 11.66
CA ARG A 61 7.05 3.74 12.98
C ARG A 61 6.18 4.41 14.04
N SER A 62 5.53 3.57 14.86
CA SER A 62 4.86 3.98 16.08
C SER A 62 5.44 3.19 17.25
N GLY A 63 6.25 3.87 18.08
CA GLY A 63 7.06 3.20 19.10
C GLY A 63 8.09 2.26 18.47
N GLU A 64 8.05 0.98 18.82
CA GLU A 64 8.94 -0.05 18.25
C GLU A 64 8.32 -0.75 17.04
N GLU A 65 7.03 -0.56 16.77
CA GLU A 65 6.32 -1.23 15.70
C GLU A 65 6.30 -0.39 14.41
N ILE A 66 6.50 -1.06 13.28
CA ILE A 66 6.26 -0.47 11.95
C ILE A 66 4.80 -0.77 11.57
N ASN A 67 4.09 0.25 11.15
CA ASN A 67 2.73 0.17 10.65
C ASN A 67 2.73 0.57 9.19
N LEU A 68 1.71 0.12 8.46
CA LEU A 68 1.48 0.59 7.10
C LEU A 68 0.00 0.88 6.87
N MET A 69 -0.26 1.77 5.92
CA MET A 69 -1.59 2.11 5.45
C MET A 69 -1.62 2.00 3.93
N LEU A 70 -2.68 1.36 3.42
CA LEU A 70 -2.96 1.24 1.99
C LEU A 70 -4.30 1.93 1.70
N SER A 71 -4.28 2.98 0.89
CA SER A 71 -5.46 3.74 0.48
C SER A 71 -5.55 3.87 -1.03
N TRP A 72 -6.74 4.16 -1.53
CA TRP A 72 -6.98 4.30 -2.97
C TRP A 72 -6.69 5.74 -3.40
N TRP A 73 -5.84 5.89 -4.42
CA TRP A 73 -5.51 7.22 -4.94
C TRP A 73 -6.76 7.92 -5.46
N ASP A 74 -6.93 9.19 -5.05
CA ASP A 74 -8.04 10.08 -5.46
C ASP A 74 -9.46 9.50 -5.20
N GLN A 75 -9.58 8.60 -4.22
CA GLN A 75 -10.81 7.90 -3.86
C GLN A 75 -11.01 7.89 -2.33
N PRO A 76 -11.17 9.06 -1.68
CA PRO A 76 -11.24 9.18 -0.22
C PRO A 76 -12.46 8.47 0.40
N ASP A 77 -13.52 8.25 -0.37
CA ASP A 77 -14.73 7.56 0.12
C ASP A 77 -14.54 6.04 0.23
N ARG A 78 -13.45 5.49 -0.33
CA ARG A 78 -13.20 4.05 -0.26
C ARG A 78 -12.52 3.68 1.05
N PRO A 79 -12.90 2.55 1.67
CA PRO A 79 -12.19 2.04 2.84
C PRO A 79 -10.70 1.84 2.57
N MET A 80 -9.88 2.25 3.53
CA MET A 80 -8.43 2.05 3.55
C MET A 80 -8.07 0.89 4.49
N LEU A 81 -6.95 0.24 4.20
CA LEU A 81 -6.42 -0.85 5.03
C LEU A 81 -5.27 -0.34 5.88
N TRP A 82 -5.46 -0.29 7.20
CA TRP A 82 -4.37 -0.12 8.15
C TRP A 82 -3.85 -1.48 8.59
N HIS A 83 -2.53 -1.62 8.71
CA HIS A 83 -1.90 -2.87 9.10
C HIS A 83 -0.74 -2.64 10.09
N GLY A 84 -1.07 -2.64 11.37
CA GLY A 84 -0.10 -2.86 12.45
C GLY A 84 0.12 -4.35 12.69
N ARG A 85 -0.11 -4.84 13.90
CA ARG A 85 -0.07 -6.29 14.22
C ARG A 85 -1.15 -7.11 13.48
N HIS A 86 -2.34 -6.53 13.30
CA HIS A 86 -3.46 -7.14 12.58
C HIS A 86 -4.02 -6.14 11.57
N PRO A 87 -4.48 -6.61 10.39
CA PRO A 87 -5.16 -5.75 9.42
C PRO A 87 -6.49 -5.24 9.98
N VAL A 88 -6.77 -3.96 9.76
CA VAL A 88 -8.02 -3.29 10.12
C VAL A 88 -8.45 -2.43 8.94
N TRP A 89 -9.69 -2.63 8.49
CA TRP A 89 -10.33 -1.75 7.53
C TRP A 89 -10.87 -0.52 8.24
N MET A 90 -10.57 0.65 7.70
CA MET A 90 -11.03 1.94 8.19
C MET A 90 -11.78 2.66 7.08
N ASP A 91 -12.84 3.34 7.46
CA ASP A 91 -13.55 4.28 6.61
C ASP A 91 -12.60 5.41 6.18
N GLY A 92 -12.60 5.74 4.89
CA GLY A 92 -11.60 6.63 4.29
C GLY A 92 -11.72 8.08 4.75
N GLU A 93 -12.92 8.51 5.13
CA GLU A 93 -13.21 9.88 5.56
C GLU A 93 -13.09 10.03 7.09
N SER A 94 -13.69 9.12 7.85
CA SER A 94 -13.77 9.22 9.32
C SER A 94 -12.60 8.56 10.06
N GLY A 95 -11.85 7.69 9.39
CA GLY A 95 -10.81 6.86 10.01
C GLY A 95 -11.35 5.81 11.00
N GLN A 96 -12.67 5.66 11.11
CA GLN A 96 -13.29 4.67 12.00
C GLN A 96 -13.23 3.28 11.40
N ARG A 97 -13.10 2.26 12.25
CA ARG A 97 -13.14 0.87 11.81
C ARG A 97 -14.44 0.57 11.07
N CYS A 98 -14.34 -0.06 9.90
CA CYS A 98 -15.47 -0.46 9.09
C CYS A 98 -15.37 -1.95 8.68
N SER A 99 -16.37 -2.42 7.93
CA SER A 99 -16.34 -3.74 7.31
C SER A 99 -15.43 -3.73 6.09
N ALA A 100 -14.79 -4.88 5.81
CA ALA A 100 -14.00 -5.06 4.61
C ALA A 100 -14.85 -4.82 3.34
N PRO A 101 -14.32 -4.11 2.32
CA PRO A 101 -15.00 -3.98 1.03
C PRO A 101 -15.05 -5.33 0.29
N GLN A 102 -15.91 -5.44 -0.73
CA GLN A 102 -16.10 -6.69 -1.47
C GLN A 102 -14.81 -7.18 -2.15
N ASP A 103 -13.95 -6.26 -2.57
CA ASP A 103 -12.66 -6.50 -3.23
C ASP A 103 -11.47 -6.40 -2.27
N ALA A 104 -11.68 -6.63 -0.97
CA ALA A 104 -10.66 -6.55 0.08
C ALA A 104 -9.47 -7.50 -0.09
N ALA A 105 -9.71 -8.72 -0.59
CA ALA A 105 -8.75 -9.81 -0.47
C ALA A 105 -7.37 -9.53 -1.13
N PRO A 106 -7.28 -8.95 -2.35
CA PRO A 106 -6.01 -8.53 -2.93
C PRO A 106 -5.24 -7.52 -2.09
N LEU A 107 -5.93 -6.52 -1.52
CA LEU A 107 -5.29 -5.48 -0.71
C LEU A 107 -4.82 -6.01 0.65
N GLU A 108 -5.59 -6.91 1.27
CA GLU A 108 -5.15 -7.64 2.47
C GLU A 108 -3.93 -8.52 2.19
N ALA A 109 -3.89 -9.18 1.03
CA ALA A 109 -2.73 -9.98 0.62
C ALA A 109 -1.48 -9.11 0.43
N LEU A 110 -1.63 -7.94 -0.19
CA LEU A 110 -0.56 -6.97 -0.34
C LEU A 110 -0.10 -6.47 1.03
N GLY A 111 -1.02 -6.02 1.89
CA GLY A 111 -0.73 -5.52 3.23
C GLY A 111 0.08 -6.52 4.06
N ARG A 112 -0.33 -7.80 4.11
CA ARG A 112 0.43 -8.84 4.83
C ARG A 112 1.84 -9.03 4.27
N ARG A 113 1.98 -9.00 2.94
CA ARG A 113 3.28 -9.20 2.28
C ARG A 113 4.21 -8.02 2.53
N LEU A 114 3.72 -6.79 2.41
CA LEU A 114 4.46 -5.57 2.73
C LEU A 114 4.88 -5.56 4.20
N ARG A 115 3.96 -5.90 5.12
CA ARG A 115 4.24 -6.02 6.55
C ARG A 115 5.41 -6.96 6.81
N SER A 116 5.42 -8.13 6.17
CA SER A 116 6.52 -9.10 6.29
C SER A 116 7.84 -8.60 5.69
N LEU A 117 7.80 -7.70 4.71
CA LEU A 117 9.01 -7.14 4.07
C LEU A 117 9.69 -6.09 4.94
N VAL A 118 8.92 -5.33 5.74
CA VAL A 118 9.42 -4.19 6.52
C VAL A 118 9.63 -4.48 8.00
N GLN A 119 9.31 -5.69 8.47
CA GLN A 119 9.62 -6.04 9.85
C GLN A 119 11.10 -6.29 10.08
N PRO A 120 11.67 -5.82 11.20
CA PRO A 120 12.95 -6.30 11.68
C PRO A 120 12.85 -7.83 11.84
N GLY A 121 13.84 -8.55 11.29
CA GLY A 121 13.98 -10.00 11.49
C GLY A 121 14.36 -10.38 12.90
#